data_AF-A0A759IBH5-F1
#
_entry.id   AF-A0A759IBH5-F1
#
_cell.length_a   1.000
_cell.length_b   1.000
_cell.length_c   1.000
_cell.angle_alpha   90.00
_cell.angle_beta   90.00
_cell.angle_gamma   90.00
#
_symmetry.space_group_name_H-M   'P 1'
#
loop_
_entity.id
_entity.type
_entity.pdbx_description
1 polymer ?
#
loop_
_entity_poly.entity_id
_entity_poly.type
_entity_poly.pdbx_seq_one_letter_code
_entity_poly.pdbx_strand_id
1 'polypeptide(L)'
;MISLPSGTRIWLVAGVTDMRKSFNGLGEQVQHVLNDNPFSGHLFIFRGRRGDTVKILWADADGLCLFTKRLEEGQFIWPAVRDGKVSITRS
;
A
#
# COMPACT_ATOMS: atom_id res chain seq x y z
N MET A 1 14.31 9.74 -11.43
CA MET A 1 13.84 10.23 -10.11
C MET A 1 12.59 9.43 -9.79
N ILE A 2 12.52 8.80 -8.61
CA ILE A 2 11.30 8.10 -8.21
C ILE A 2 10.24 9.17 -7.96
N SER A 3 9.22 9.20 -8.82
CA SER A 3 8.21 10.26 -8.82
C SER A 3 6.82 9.70 -8.60
N LEU A 4 5.93 10.54 -8.08
CA LEU A 4 4.51 10.20 -7.96
C LEU A 4 3.77 10.78 -9.17
N PRO A 5 2.99 9.99 -9.91
CA PRO A 5 2.19 10.49 -11.01
C PRO A 5 1.21 11.59 -10.59
N SER A 6 0.87 12.51 -11.50
CA SER A 6 -0.19 13.49 -11.27
C SER A 6 -1.54 12.80 -11.02
N GLY A 7 -2.33 13.29 -10.05
CA GLY A 7 -3.63 12.69 -9.72
C GLY A 7 -3.56 11.40 -8.92
N THR A 8 -2.39 11.08 -8.36
CA THR A 8 -2.18 9.92 -7.47
C THR A 8 -3.14 9.92 -6.29
N ARG A 9 -3.89 8.82 -6.16
CA ARG A 9 -4.71 8.52 -5.00
C ARG A 9 -3.93 7.66 -4.01
N ILE A 10 -4.21 7.85 -2.72
CA ILE A 10 -3.59 7.11 -1.63
C ILE A 10 -4.64 6.22 -0.98
N TRP A 11 -4.35 4.92 -0.98
CA TRP A 11 -5.21 3.88 -0.45
C TRP A 11 -4.56 3.20 0.76
N LEU A 12 -5.25 3.20 1.90
CA LEU A 12 -4.92 2.31 3.02
C LEU A 12 -5.59 0.96 2.79
N VAL A 13 -4.82 -0.09 2.64
CA VAL A 13 -5.34 -1.46 2.48
C VAL A 13 -5.80 -1.98 3.84
N ALA A 14 -7.08 -2.26 3.97
CA ALA A 14 -7.68 -2.71 5.21
C ALA A 14 -7.19 -4.12 5.61
N GLY A 15 -7.41 -4.47 6.88
CA GLY A 15 -6.96 -5.75 7.42
C GLY A 15 -5.44 -5.83 7.65
N VAL A 16 -4.93 -7.06 7.64
CA VAL A 16 -3.54 -7.38 7.98
C VAL A 16 -2.84 -7.97 6.76
N THR A 17 -1.69 -7.42 6.38
CA THR A 17 -0.90 -7.91 5.26
C THR A 17 0.32 -8.70 5.74
N ASP A 18 0.61 -9.81 5.07
CA ASP A 18 1.86 -10.55 5.23
C ASP A 18 3.03 -9.72 4.69
N MET A 19 3.87 -9.21 5.59
CA MET A 19 4.99 -8.33 5.24
C MET A 19 6.17 -9.03 4.58
N ARG A 20 6.13 -10.37 4.42
CA ARG A 20 7.09 -11.12 3.59
C ARG A 20 6.87 -10.87 2.10
N LYS A 21 5.66 -10.46 1.69
CA LYS A 21 5.35 -10.13 0.30
C LYS A 21 6.16 -8.92 -0.17
N SER A 22 6.68 -9.00 -1.39
CA SER A 22 7.35 -7.90 -2.11
C SER A 22 6.49 -7.48 -3.30
N PHE A 23 7.08 -6.88 -4.34
CA PHE A 23 6.42 -6.38 -5.55
C PHE A 23 5.29 -7.29 -6.06
N ASN A 24 5.60 -8.53 -6.45
CA ASN A 24 4.60 -9.42 -7.06
C ASN A 24 3.48 -9.81 -6.08
N GLY A 25 3.82 -10.22 -4.86
CA GLY A 25 2.81 -10.65 -3.88
C GLY A 25 1.90 -9.52 -3.38
N LEU A 26 2.42 -8.29 -3.30
CA LEU A 26 1.60 -7.11 -3.01
C LEU A 26 0.81 -6.67 -4.24
N GLY A 27 1.40 -6.74 -5.44
CA GLY A 27 0.71 -6.46 -6.71
C GLY A 27 -0.47 -7.39 -6.96
N GLU A 28 -0.30 -8.70 -6.71
CA GLU A 28 -1.39 -9.69 -6.74
C GLU A 28 -2.49 -9.36 -5.74
N GLN A 29 -2.13 -8.83 -4.57
CA GLN A 29 -3.12 -8.41 -3.58
C GLN A 29 -3.92 -7.19 -4.07
N VAL A 30 -3.26 -6.22 -4.72
CA VAL A 30 -3.97 -5.11 -5.37
C VAL A 30 -4.89 -5.63 -6.48
N GLN A 31 -4.39 -6.51 -7.34
CA GLN A 31 -5.14 -7.01 -8.50
C GLN A 31 -6.31 -7.90 -8.12
N HIS A 32 -6.09 -8.91 -7.28
CA HIS A 32 -7.08 -9.97 -7.03
C HIS A 32 -7.90 -9.77 -5.76
N VAL A 33 -7.36 -9.07 -4.75
CA VAL A 33 -8.11 -8.81 -3.50
C VAL A 33 -8.80 -7.46 -3.53
N LEU A 34 -8.14 -6.42 -4.05
CA LEU A 34 -8.72 -5.07 -4.13
C LEU A 34 -9.43 -4.78 -5.45
N ASN A 35 -9.36 -5.71 -6.42
CA ASN A 35 -9.88 -5.56 -7.77
C ASN A 35 -9.45 -4.23 -8.41
N ASP A 36 -8.17 -3.87 -8.28
CA ASP A 36 -7.59 -2.63 -8.77
C ASP A 36 -6.32 -2.89 -9.58
N ASN A 37 -5.89 -1.91 -10.36
CA ASN A 37 -4.68 -2.03 -11.16
C ASN A 37 -3.43 -1.66 -10.33
N PRO A 38 -2.48 -2.60 -10.09
CA PRO A 38 -1.22 -2.28 -9.42
C PRO A 38 -0.34 -1.28 -10.19
N PHE A 39 -0.60 -1.10 -11.50
CA PHE A 39 0.08 -0.15 -12.37
C PHE A 39 -0.69 1.16 -12.59
N SER A 40 -1.72 1.44 -11.78
CA SER A 40 -2.53 2.67 -11.88
C SER A 40 -1.79 3.96 -11.53
N GLY A 41 -0.58 3.88 -10.96
CA GLY A 41 0.12 5.01 -10.39
C GLY A 41 -0.40 5.44 -9.01
N HIS A 42 -1.39 4.75 -8.45
CA HIS A 42 -1.87 4.99 -7.10
C HIS A 42 -0.96 4.36 -6.05
N LEU A 43 -0.93 4.95 -4.84
CA LEU A 43 -0.24 4.37 -3.69
C LEU A 43 -1.17 3.39 -2.97
N PHE A 44 -0.68 2.17 -2.78
CA PHE A 44 -1.30 1.17 -1.91
C PHE A 44 -0.43 0.98 -0.67
N ILE A 45 -0.95 1.35 0.49
CA ILE A 45 -0.26 1.26 1.78
C ILE A 45 -0.79 0.04 2.53
N PHE A 46 0.11 -0.86 2.88
CA PHE A 46 -0.17 -2.08 3.61
C PHE A 46 0.43 -1.99 5.01
N ARG A 47 -0.27 -2.52 6.03
CA ARG A 47 0.23 -2.64 7.41
C ARG A 47 0.35 -4.10 7.84
N GLY A 48 1.45 -4.41 8.54
CA GLY A 48 1.69 -5.73 9.11
C GLY A 48 0.90 -5.96 10.39
N ARG A 49 0.77 -7.23 10.82
CA ARG A 49 0.01 -7.59 12.04
C ARG A 49 0.51 -6.88 13.30
N ARG A 50 1.84 -6.77 13.45
CA ARG A 50 2.48 -6.08 14.59
C ARG A 50 2.24 -4.58 14.57
N GLY A 51 1.89 -4.03 13.42
CA GLY A 51 1.52 -2.64 13.25
C GLY A 51 2.66 -1.63 13.28
N ASP A 52 3.89 -2.08 13.50
CA ASP A 52 5.12 -1.29 13.48
C ASP A 52 5.68 -1.08 12.06
N THR A 53 5.18 -1.83 11.07
CA THR A 53 5.70 -1.85 9.70
C THR A 53 4.61 -1.54 8.69
N VAL A 54 4.93 -0.65 7.75
CA VAL A 54 4.15 -0.42 6.53
C VAL A 54 4.99 -0.63 5.29
N LYS A 55 4.32 -1.07 4.22
CA LYS A 55 4.84 -1.11 2.85
C LYS A 55 3.96 -0.26 1.95
N ILE A 56 4.58 0.50 1.04
CA ILE A 56 3.90 1.35 0.08
C ILE A 56 4.30 0.88 -1.32
N LEU A 57 3.33 0.42 -2.10
CA LEU A 57 3.50 -0.01 -3.48
C LEU A 57 2.87 1.02 -4.43
N TRP A 58 3.59 1.42 -5.48
CA TRP A 58 3.05 2.20 -6.59
C TRP A 58 3.85 1.90 -7.87
N ALA A 59 3.26 2.16 -9.03
CA ALA A 59 4.00 2.19 -10.29
C ALA A 59 4.36 3.64 -10.65
N ASP A 60 5.57 3.84 -11.17
CA ASP A 60 5.97 5.06 -11.85
C ASP A 60 6.10 4.81 -13.37
N ALA A 61 6.88 5.63 -14.06
CA ALA A 61 6.98 5.59 -15.52
C ALA A 61 7.69 4.32 -16.04
N ASP A 62 8.61 3.75 -15.27
CA ASP A 62 9.50 2.67 -15.69
C ASP A 62 9.42 1.41 -14.83
N GLY A 63 8.69 1.43 -13.70
CA GLY A 63 8.46 0.20 -12.96
C GLY A 63 7.59 0.30 -11.71
N LEU A 64 7.67 -0.75 -10.90
CA LEU A 64 7.09 -0.77 -9.56
C LEU A 64 8.10 -0.26 -8.54
N CYS A 65 7.63 0.61 -7.66
CA CYS A 65 8.34 1.12 -6.51
C CYS A 65 7.76 0.52 -5.22
N LEU A 66 8.66 0.17 -4.29
CA LEU A 66 8.29 -0.35 -2.98
C LEU A 66 9.08 0.37 -1.89
N PHE A 67 8.37 1.11 -1.05
CA PHE A 67 8.94 1.72 0.14
C PHE A 67 8.52 0.93 1.38
N THR A 68 9.45 0.74 2.32
CA THR A 68 9.17 0.09 3.61
C THR A 68 9.58 1.03 4.74
N LYS A 69 8.67 1.25 5.70
CA LYS A 69 8.98 1.95 6.94
C LYS A 69 8.65 1.05 8.12
N ARG A 70 9.61 0.94 9.04
CA ARG A 70 9.45 0.31 10.34
C ARG A 70 9.65 1.37 11.43
N LEU A 71 8.78 1.36 12.43
CA LEU A 71 8.93 2.18 13.61
C LEU A 71 9.82 1.46 14.62
N GLU A 72 10.70 2.19 15.28
CA GLU A 72 11.46 1.68 16.43
C GLU A 72 10.54 1.45 17.63
N GLU A 73 9.54 2.31 17.81
CA GLU A 73 8.55 2.23 18.87
C GLU A 73 7.14 2.60 18.37
N GLY A 74 6.12 1.97 18.95
CA GLY A 74 4.73 2.26 18.67
C GLY A 74 4.17 1.54 17.44
N GLN A 75 3.01 2.01 16.98
CA GLN A 75 2.27 1.39 15.90
C GLN A 75 1.63 2.45 14.99
N PHE A 76 1.57 2.17 13.70
CA PHE A 76 0.73 2.91 12.77
C PHE A 76 -0.74 2.72 13.15
N ILE A 77 -1.51 3.81 13.20
CA ILE A 77 -2.96 3.73 13.34
C ILE A 77 -3.55 3.25 12.02
N TRP A 78 -4.49 2.32 12.10
CA TRP A 78 -5.06 1.65 10.93
C TRP A 78 -6.59 1.68 10.99
N PRO A 79 -7.28 1.72 9.84
CA PRO A 79 -8.73 1.56 9.80
C PRO A 79 -9.16 0.26 10.49
N ALA A 80 -10.28 0.31 11.21
CA ALA A 80 -10.88 -0.87 11.84
C ALA A 80 -11.54 -1.84 10.83
N VAL A 81 -11.62 -1.44 9.56
CA VAL A 81 -12.17 -2.24 8.47
C VAL A 81 -11.31 -3.49 8.26
N ARG A 82 -11.96 -4.64 8.06
CA ARG A 82 -11.29 -5.95 7.96
C ARG A 82 -10.80 -6.26 6.55
N ASP A 83 -11.42 -5.70 5.54
CA ASP A 83 -11.21 -5.97 4.12
C ASP A 83 -11.38 -4.71 3.24
N GLY A 84 -10.86 -4.80 2.00
CA GLY A 84 -10.90 -3.69 1.04
C GLY A 84 -9.83 -2.62 1.29
N LYS A 85 -10.17 -1.36 0.98
CA LYS A 85 -9.26 -0.21 1.08
C LYS A 85 -10.03 1.08 1.37
N VAL A 86 -9.36 2.02 2.04
CA VAL A 86 -9.90 3.35 2.37
C VAL A 86 -9.07 4.43 1.68
N SER A 87 -9.71 5.39 1.02
CA SER A 87 -8.99 6.55 0.45
C SER A 87 -8.66 7.55 1.55
N ILE A 88 -7.42 8.07 1.54
CA ILE A 88 -7.00 9.18 2.41
C ILE A 88 -6.57 10.42 1.64
N THR A 89 -6.76 10.43 0.32
CA THR A 89 -6.60 11.63 -0.50
C THR A 89 -7.76 12.58 -0.22
N ARG A 90 -7.48 13.85 0.07
CA ARG A 90 -8.53 14.87 0.16
C ARG A 90 -9.24 14.98 -1.19
N SER A 91 -10.57 14.88 -1.14
CA SER A 91 -11.49 15.17 -2.26
C SER A 91 -11.34 16.60 -2.75
#